data_AF-H5TJJ8-F1
#
_entry.id   AF-H5TJJ8-F1
#
_cell.length_a   1.000
_cell.length_b   1.000
_cell.length_c   1.000
_cell.angle_alpha   90.00
_cell.angle_beta   90.00
_cell.angle_gamma   90.00
#
_symmetry.space_group_name_H-M   'P 1'
#
loop_
_entity.id
_entity.type
_entity.pdbx_description
1 polymer ?
#
loop_
_entity_poly.entity_id
_entity_poly.type
_entity_poly.pdbx_seq_one_letter_code
_entity_poly.pdbx_strand_id
1 'polypeptide(L)'
;MKTPAIRRGWARRLAVSAAAAALGVGLTAALAGPAAAADQQQQLADEIAAGAKKPVVAANIYKGASSSSIPTGNGPAQQSFLAAFGYGVFSPNTAPPGANDWNCKPTEGKEPVVLVHGTWENSYDNWAMISPELKKAGYCVYAMNYGIAAPLAGGGVGPVLPGRFGTGDITKSAAQIGGFVDKVRAATGSEKVNMVGHSQGGVVARQFIRYNNGASKVDHLVTLGATNNGTTLIGIGALGRTINNLGIDVLGPVALLVGSSGIQQVYDSEFIKHLNAGGKYAIGDVQYTILGTRYDEVTTPFDSTFFPRGTKNTRNIVLQNGCEQDASDHVSMSYSPRAVSIIKNALDPSSKIVCAPNAWAIG
;
A
#
# COMPACT_ATOMS: atom_id res chain seq x y z
N MET A 1 -70.17 -3.60 -6.77
CA MET A 1 -68.90 -4.01 -7.42
C MET A 1 -67.76 -3.37 -6.64
N LYS A 2 -66.83 -4.17 -6.10
CA LYS A 2 -65.70 -3.72 -5.28
C LYS A 2 -64.50 -3.47 -6.18
N THR A 3 -63.83 -2.32 -6.03
CA THR A 3 -62.51 -2.01 -6.60
C THR A 3 -61.58 -1.59 -5.44
N PRO A 4 -60.34 -2.11 -5.35
CA PRO A 4 -59.47 -1.85 -4.20
C PRO A 4 -58.57 -0.63 -4.42
N ALA A 5 -58.32 0.10 -3.33
CA ALA A 5 -57.37 1.20 -3.23
C ALA A 5 -55.93 0.68 -3.06
N ILE A 6 -54.97 1.23 -3.80
CA ILE A 6 -53.53 1.02 -3.58
C ILE A 6 -52.87 2.34 -3.17
N ARG A 7 -52.17 2.24 -2.03
CA ARG A 7 -51.57 3.29 -1.20
C ARG A 7 -50.46 4.06 -1.94
N ARG A 8 -50.61 5.37 -2.10
CA ARG A 8 -49.50 6.33 -2.30
C ARG A 8 -49.10 6.88 -0.92
N GLY A 9 -47.98 6.43 -0.36
CA GLY A 9 -47.55 6.98 0.93
C GLY A 9 -46.35 6.29 1.59
N TRP A 10 -45.26 6.02 0.87
CA TRP A 10 -44.01 5.54 1.50
C TRP A 10 -42.72 6.22 0.99
N ALA A 11 -42.77 7.06 -0.04
CA ALA A 11 -41.56 7.64 -0.65
C ALA A 11 -41.15 9.04 -0.14
N ARG A 12 -41.78 9.59 0.91
CA ARG A 12 -41.51 10.97 1.37
C ARG A 12 -41.05 11.12 2.84
N ARG A 13 -40.77 10.04 3.57
CA ARG A 13 -40.29 10.11 4.97
C ARG A 13 -38.83 9.68 5.20
N LEU A 14 -38.09 9.29 4.15
CA LEU A 14 -36.66 8.95 4.26
C LEU A 14 -35.71 10.10 3.88
N ALA A 15 -36.22 11.22 3.38
CA ALA A 15 -35.39 12.33 2.88
C ALA A 15 -35.06 13.41 3.93
N VAL A 16 -35.57 13.33 5.17
CA VAL A 16 -35.39 14.40 6.17
C VAL A 16 -34.52 13.97 7.37
N SER A 17 -34.25 12.67 7.57
CA SER A 17 -33.42 12.21 8.68
C SER A 17 -31.93 12.05 8.35
N ALA A 18 -31.55 12.09 7.07
CA ALA A 18 -30.15 11.95 6.64
C ALA A 18 -29.37 13.30 6.66
N ALA A 19 -30.06 14.44 6.66
CA ALA A 19 -29.42 15.75 6.58
C ALA A 19 -28.96 16.30 7.95
N ALA A 20 -29.41 15.73 9.07
CA ALA A 20 -29.05 16.22 10.41
C ALA A 20 -27.85 15.49 11.04
N ALA A 21 -27.45 14.32 10.53
CA ALA A 21 -26.30 13.57 11.06
C ALA A 21 -24.96 13.97 10.41
N ALA A 22 -24.98 14.56 9.21
CA ALA A 22 -23.78 14.94 8.47
C ALA A 22 -23.12 16.24 8.95
N LEU A 23 -23.84 17.09 9.70
CA LEU A 23 -23.32 18.38 10.17
C LEU A 23 -22.75 18.34 11.61
N GLY A 24 -22.94 17.25 12.36
CA GLY A 24 -22.45 17.13 13.74
C GLY A 24 -21.09 16.44 13.91
N VAL A 25 -20.69 15.59 12.97
CA VAL A 25 -19.46 14.78 13.09
C VAL A 25 -18.23 15.48 12.50
N GLY A 26 -18.43 16.37 11.51
CA GLY A 26 -17.34 17.07 10.84
C GLY A 26 -16.62 18.11 11.68
N LEU A 27 -17.25 18.67 12.72
CA LEU A 27 -16.64 19.72 13.55
C LEU A 27 -15.93 19.20 14.82
N THR A 28 -16.16 17.95 15.24
CA THR A 28 -15.58 17.41 16.49
C THR A 28 -14.30 16.60 16.26
N ALA A 29 -14.12 15.98 15.08
CA ALA A 29 -12.89 15.25 14.75
C ALA A 29 -11.66 16.16 14.63
N ALA A 30 -11.84 17.42 14.23
CA ALA A 30 -10.74 18.40 14.14
C ALA A 30 -10.23 18.91 15.50
N LEU A 31 -10.90 18.55 16.60
CA LEU A 31 -10.57 19.00 17.97
C LEU A 31 -10.27 17.84 18.93
N ALA A 32 -10.32 16.60 18.46
CA ALA A 32 -10.11 15.42 19.29
C ALA A 32 -8.59 15.21 19.52
N GLY A 33 -8.14 15.45 20.75
CA GLY A 33 -6.77 15.19 21.16
C GLY A 33 -6.39 13.69 21.14
N PRO A 34 -5.09 13.36 21.25
CA PRO A 34 -4.55 12.01 21.07
C PRO A 34 -5.18 10.92 21.96
N ALA A 35 -5.84 11.27 23.06
CA ALA A 35 -6.56 10.34 23.92
C ALA A 35 -7.86 9.79 23.30
N ALA A 36 -8.58 10.59 22.51
CA ALA A 36 -9.81 10.14 21.83
C ALA A 36 -9.51 9.21 20.65
N ALA A 37 -8.37 9.43 19.98
CA ALA A 37 -7.84 8.51 18.97
C ALA A 37 -7.44 7.15 19.59
N ALA A 38 -6.86 7.16 20.80
CA ALA A 38 -6.48 5.94 21.51
C ALA A 38 -7.70 5.08 21.93
N ASP A 39 -8.79 5.69 22.39
CA ASP A 39 -10.02 4.96 22.76
C ASP A 39 -10.72 4.32 21.55
N GLN A 40 -10.76 5.03 20.41
CA GLN A 40 -11.27 4.48 19.16
C GLN A 40 -10.39 3.32 18.64
N GLN A 41 -9.07 3.42 18.84
CA GLN A 41 -8.10 2.40 18.45
C GLN A 41 -8.20 1.13 19.32
N GLN A 42 -8.51 1.27 20.62
CA GLN A 42 -8.75 0.14 21.52
C GLN A 42 -10.06 -0.60 21.19
N GLN A 43 -11.15 0.13 20.91
CA GLN A 43 -12.41 -0.48 20.48
C GLN A 43 -12.26 -1.20 19.13
N LEU A 44 -11.53 -0.60 18.18
CA LEU A 44 -11.21 -1.25 16.91
C LEU A 44 -10.32 -2.49 17.12
N ALA A 45 -9.37 -2.45 18.04
CA ALA A 45 -8.52 -3.60 18.37
C ALA A 45 -9.33 -4.77 18.98
N ASP A 46 -10.33 -4.48 19.81
CA ASP A 46 -11.21 -5.49 20.40
C ASP A 46 -12.14 -6.12 19.34
N GLU A 47 -12.66 -5.32 18.40
CA GLU A 47 -13.42 -5.83 17.25
C GLU A 47 -12.55 -6.63 16.26
N ILE A 48 -11.29 -6.22 16.06
CA ILE A 48 -10.27 -6.93 15.27
C ILE A 48 -9.95 -8.30 15.89
N ALA A 49 -9.77 -8.37 17.21
CA ALA A 49 -9.54 -9.62 17.93
C ALA A 49 -10.74 -10.58 17.86
N ALA A 50 -11.96 -10.02 17.78
CA ALA A 50 -13.18 -10.80 17.57
C ALA A 50 -13.34 -11.27 16.11
N GLY A 51 -12.94 -10.44 15.13
CA GLY A 51 -13.00 -10.74 13.69
C GLY A 51 -11.95 -11.75 13.21
N ALA A 52 -10.74 -11.74 13.81
CA ALA A 52 -9.63 -12.64 13.50
C ALA A 52 -9.94 -14.12 13.77
N LYS A 53 -10.99 -14.44 14.55
CA LYS A 53 -11.36 -15.81 14.92
C LYS A 53 -12.24 -16.54 13.90
N LYS A 54 -12.62 -15.90 12.79
CA LYS A 54 -13.42 -16.55 11.74
C LYS A 54 -12.53 -16.84 10.53
N PRO A 55 -12.27 -18.12 10.20
CA PRO A 55 -11.53 -18.45 8.98
C PRO A 55 -12.30 -17.88 7.79
N VAL A 56 -11.61 -17.08 6.97
CA VAL A 56 -12.11 -16.78 5.62
C VAL A 56 -12.06 -18.10 4.88
N VAL A 57 -13.21 -18.78 4.79
CA VAL A 57 -13.40 -19.97 3.94
C VAL A 57 -12.78 -19.61 2.60
N ALA A 58 -11.87 -20.45 2.10
CA ALA A 58 -11.13 -20.24 0.86
C ALA A 58 -12.08 -19.79 -0.26
N ALA A 59 -12.31 -18.49 -0.35
CA ALA A 59 -13.11 -17.90 -1.39
C ALA A 59 -12.32 -18.18 -2.65
N ASN A 60 -12.95 -18.82 -3.65
CA ASN A 60 -12.33 -19.15 -4.92
C ASN A 60 -11.52 -17.94 -5.42
N ILE A 61 -10.21 -17.94 -5.19
CA ILE A 61 -9.34 -16.83 -5.59
C ILE A 61 -9.40 -16.83 -7.10
N TYR A 62 -10.06 -15.83 -7.67
CA TYR A 62 -10.21 -15.72 -9.12
C TYR A 62 -8.82 -15.58 -9.73
N LYS A 63 -8.36 -16.62 -10.42
CA LYS A 63 -7.12 -16.63 -11.21
C LYS A 63 -7.30 -15.90 -12.55
N GLY A 64 -8.11 -14.85 -12.59
CA GLY A 64 -8.36 -14.07 -13.80
C GLY A 64 -7.09 -13.43 -14.36
N ALA A 65 -7.18 -12.94 -15.59
CA ALA A 65 -6.06 -12.25 -16.22
C ALA A 65 -5.77 -10.94 -15.48
N SER A 66 -4.50 -10.70 -15.17
CA SER A 66 -3.99 -9.43 -14.68
C SER A 66 -2.89 -8.93 -15.60
N SER A 67 -2.89 -7.65 -15.92
CA SER A 67 -1.87 -6.99 -16.73
C SER A 67 -1.03 -6.03 -15.89
N SER A 68 -0.07 -5.39 -16.55
CA SER A 68 0.79 -4.35 -15.99
C SER A 68 1.02 -3.29 -17.06
N SER A 69 1.36 -2.08 -16.64
CA SER A 69 1.77 -1.00 -17.55
C SER A 69 2.95 -0.23 -16.95
N ILE A 70 3.84 0.23 -17.83
CA ILE A 70 4.89 1.17 -17.44
C ILE A 70 4.31 2.57 -17.67
N PRO A 71 4.11 3.37 -16.62
CA PRO A 71 3.59 4.72 -16.76
C PRO A 71 4.60 5.60 -17.51
N THR A 72 4.10 6.61 -18.22
CA THR A 72 4.89 7.53 -19.04
C THR A 72 4.67 8.97 -18.61
N GLY A 73 5.43 9.90 -19.20
CA GLY A 73 5.38 11.31 -18.83
C GLY A 73 6.08 11.58 -17.50
N ASN A 74 5.76 12.71 -16.88
CA ASN A 74 6.37 13.17 -15.64
C ASN A 74 5.32 13.96 -14.87
N GLY A 75 4.72 13.33 -13.85
CA GLY A 75 3.73 14.01 -13.01
C GLY A 75 4.37 15.07 -12.09
N PRO A 76 3.57 15.95 -11.47
CA PRO A 76 4.08 16.91 -10.51
C PRO A 76 4.48 16.24 -9.19
N ALA A 77 5.49 16.78 -8.51
CA ALA A 77 5.81 16.33 -7.16
C ALA A 77 4.68 16.73 -6.20
N GLN A 78 4.39 15.86 -5.24
CA GLN A 78 3.38 16.09 -4.21
C GLN A 78 3.99 15.86 -2.83
N GLN A 79 3.46 16.56 -1.83
CA GLN A 79 3.87 16.41 -0.43
C GLN A 79 2.87 15.60 0.39
N SER A 80 1.69 15.30 -0.17
CA SER A 80 0.62 14.57 0.49
C SER A 80 0.06 13.45 -0.38
N PHE A 81 -0.31 12.35 0.27
CA PHE A 81 -0.95 11.21 -0.40
C PHE A 81 -2.27 11.63 -1.05
N LEU A 82 -3.09 12.44 -0.35
CA LEU A 82 -4.42 12.84 -0.85
C LEU A 82 -4.35 13.65 -2.15
N ALA A 83 -3.42 14.59 -2.25
CA ALA A 83 -3.22 15.37 -3.46
C ALA A 83 -2.73 14.48 -4.63
N ALA A 84 -1.81 13.56 -4.34
CA ALA A 84 -1.30 12.63 -5.33
C ALA A 84 -2.36 11.63 -5.79
N PHE A 85 -3.17 11.09 -4.88
CA PHE A 85 -4.30 10.21 -5.17
C PHE A 85 -5.31 10.89 -6.09
N GLY A 86 -5.73 12.11 -5.75
CA GLY A 86 -6.65 12.89 -6.56
C GLY A 86 -6.13 13.12 -7.98
N TYR A 87 -4.86 13.47 -8.13
CA TYR A 87 -4.22 13.57 -9.45
C TYR A 87 -4.18 12.21 -10.17
N GLY A 88 -3.82 11.13 -9.47
CA GLY A 88 -3.75 9.77 -10.02
C GLY A 88 -5.08 9.24 -10.54
N VAL A 89 -6.22 9.70 -10.00
CA VAL A 89 -7.55 9.38 -10.56
C VAL A 89 -7.73 9.97 -11.96
N PHE A 90 -7.29 11.21 -12.18
CA PHE A 90 -7.40 11.87 -13.49
C PHE A 90 -6.25 11.55 -14.44
N SER A 91 -5.16 10.99 -13.92
CA SER A 91 -3.93 10.68 -14.66
C SER A 91 -3.36 9.31 -14.26
N PRO A 92 -4.12 8.22 -14.48
CA PRO A 92 -3.87 6.90 -13.87
C PRO A 92 -2.62 6.17 -14.36
N ASN A 93 -2.00 6.64 -15.45
CA ASN A 93 -0.81 6.03 -16.04
C ASN A 93 0.34 7.02 -16.22
N THR A 94 0.34 8.11 -15.44
CA THR A 94 1.45 9.06 -15.38
C THR A 94 2.57 8.52 -14.51
N ALA A 95 3.84 8.75 -14.87
CA ALA A 95 4.96 8.32 -14.06
C ALA A 95 5.18 9.26 -12.86
N PRO A 96 5.59 8.75 -11.69
CA PRO A 96 6.01 9.61 -10.59
C PRO A 96 7.22 10.45 -11.00
N PRO A 97 7.40 11.65 -10.40
CA PRO A 97 8.42 12.57 -10.86
C PRO A 97 9.82 11.97 -10.77
N GLY A 98 10.59 12.06 -11.85
CA GLY A 98 11.96 11.55 -11.91
C GLY A 98 12.11 10.03 -12.05
N ALA A 99 11.02 9.28 -12.16
CA ALA A 99 11.07 7.85 -12.47
C ALA A 99 11.02 7.58 -13.99
N ASN A 100 11.40 6.37 -14.37
CA ASN A 100 11.26 5.80 -15.72
C ASN A 100 12.04 6.55 -16.82
N ASP A 101 13.11 7.23 -16.44
CA ASP A 101 14.15 7.65 -17.37
C ASP A 101 15.00 6.42 -17.77
N TRP A 102 14.65 5.82 -18.91
CA TRP A 102 15.34 4.64 -19.45
C TRP A 102 16.75 4.93 -19.98
N ASN A 103 17.14 6.20 -20.09
CA ASN A 103 18.50 6.61 -20.43
C ASN A 103 19.36 6.87 -19.19
N CYS A 104 18.79 6.80 -17.98
CA CYS A 104 19.51 6.99 -16.74
C CYS A 104 20.63 5.97 -16.60
N LYS A 105 21.82 6.45 -16.22
CA LYS A 105 22.99 5.62 -15.91
C LYS A 105 23.23 5.65 -14.40
N PRO A 106 23.19 4.49 -13.71
CA PRO A 106 23.48 4.43 -12.30
C PRO A 106 24.86 5.00 -12.00
N THR A 107 24.96 5.75 -10.90
CA THR A 107 26.27 6.12 -10.36
C THR A 107 26.93 4.88 -9.77
N GLU A 108 28.26 4.79 -9.80
CA GLU A 108 28.99 3.69 -9.18
C GLU A 108 28.57 3.52 -7.71
N GLY A 109 28.28 2.28 -7.29
CA GLY A 109 27.78 1.96 -5.96
C GLY A 109 26.32 2.37 -5.69
N LYS A 110 25.53 2.75 -6.69
CA LYS A 110 24.10 3.07 -6.55
C LYS A 110 23.23 2.27 -7.52
N GLU A 111 22.86 1.06 -7.13
CA GLU A 111 21.93 0.23 -7.91
C GLU A 111 20.59 0.97 -8.13
N PRO A 112 19.96 0.80 -9.31
CA PRO A 112 18.67 1.42 -9.60
C PRO A 112 17.60 0.98 -8.60
N VAL A 113 16.65 1.87 -8.32
CA VAL A 113 15.57 1.62 -7.37
C VAL A 113 14.27 1.32 -8.12
N VAL A 114 13.63 0.21 -7.79
CA VAL A 114 12.30 -0.17 -8.25
C VAL A 114 11.26 0.09 -7.16
N LEU A 115 10.28 0.93 -7.45
CA LEU A 115 9.19 1.29 -6.55
C LEU A 115 7.96 0.44 -6.85
N VAL A 116 7.38 -0.18 -5.82
CA VAL A 116 6.28 -1.16 -5.93
C VAL A 116 5.09 -0.71 -5.09
N HIS A 117 4.06 -0.17 -5.75
CA HIS A 117 2.92 0.47 -5.07
C HIS A 117 2.05 -0.51 -4.27
N GLY A 118 1.17 0.02 -3.40
CA GLY A 118 0.23 -0.74 -2.59
C GLY A 118 -1.07 -1.15 -3.30
N THR A 119 -2.02 -1.67 -2.52
CA THR A 119 -3.37 -2.01 -2.97
C THR A 119 -4.16 -0.75 -3.27
N TRP A 120 -4.88 -0.74 -4.40
CA TRP A 120 -5.69 0.41 -4.82
C TRP A 120 -4.89 1.70 -4.97
N GLU A 121 -3.64 1.56 -5.40
CA GLU A 121 -2.73 2.64 -5.74
C GLU A 121 -2.27 2.47 -7.18
N ASN A 122 -1.54 3.46 -7.67
CA ASN A 122 -0.74 3.36 -8.88
C ASN A 122 0.68 3.85 -8.58
N SER A 123 1.53 3.71 -9.58
CA SER A 123 2.92 4.17 -9.54
C SER A 123 3.08 5.66 -9.26
N TYR A 124 2.16 6.53 -9.68
CA TYR A 124 2.29 7.96 -9.42
C TYR A 124 1.88 8.30 -7.99
N ASP A 125 0.68 7.94 -7.58
CA ASP A 125 0.11 8.43 -6.32
C ASP A 125 0.74 7.85 -5.06
N ASN A 126 1.46 6.74 -5.17
CA ASN A 126 2.22 6.23 -4.05
C ASN A 126 3.63 6.85 -3.97
N TRP A 127 4.16 7.36 -5.09
CA TRP A 127 5.59 7.70 -5.20
C TRP A 127 5.87 9.16 -5.59
N ALA A 128 4.87 10.03 -5.58
CA ALA A 128 5.03 11.44 -5.98
C ALA A 128 5.95 12.26 -5.06
N MET A 129 6.22 11.79 -3.82
CA MET A 129 7.26 12.35 -2.94
C MET A 129 8.58 11.55 -3.00
N ILE A 130 8.52 10.23 -2.80
CA ILE A 130 9.74 9.40 -2.68
C ILE A 130 10.57 9.39 -3.96
N SER A 131 9.93 9.27 -5.13
CA SER A 131 10.63 9.17 -6.42
C SER A 131 11.55 10.37 -6.68
N PRO A 132 11.08 11.64 -6.65
CA PRO A 132 11.97 12.77 -6.86
C PRO A 132 13.05 12.89 -5.78
N GLU A 133 12.79 12.48 -4.55
CA GLU A 133 13.78 12.50 -3.47
C GLU A 133 14.90 11.49 -3.66
N LEU A 134 14.60 10.31 -4.19
CA LEU A 134 15.62 9.32 -4.55
C LEU A 134 16.39 9.73 -5.81
N LYS A 135 15.72 10.32 -6.80
CA LYS A 135 16.38 10.87 -7.98
C LYS A 135 17.37 11.98 -7.61
N LYS A 136 17.00 12.90 -6.71
CA LYS A 136 17.90 13.93 -6.15
C LYS A 136 19.09 13.33 -5.40
N ALA A 137 18.89 12.18 -4.75
CA ALA A 137 19.96 11.43 -4.10
C ALA A 137 20.86 10.66 -5.09
N GLY A 138 20.62 10.76 -6.41
CA GLY A 138 21.47 10.20 -7.46
C GLY A 138 21.09 8.80 -7.93
N TYR A 139 19.93 8.27 -7.52
CA TYR A 139 19.47 6.96 -7.98
C TYR A 139 18.73 7.06 -9.32
N CYS A 140 18.89 6.04 -10.18
CA CYS A 140 17.96 5.80 -11.27
C CYS A 140 16.71 5.12 -10.71
N VAL A 141 15.56 5.79 -10.80
CA VAL A 141 14.31 5.36 -10.18
C VAL A 141 13.35 4.83 -11.25
N TYR A 142 12.69 3.71 -10.97
CA TYR A 142 11.75 3.06 -11.87
C TYR A 142 10.50 2.62 -11.11
N ALA A 143 9.34 2.77 -11.74
CA ALA A 143 8.06 2.36 -11.18
C ALA A 143 7.14 1.81 -12.28
N MET A 144 6.34 0.80 -11.95
CA MET A 144 5.31 0.27 -12.86
C MET A 144 3.97 0.15 -12.14
N ASN A 145 2.90 0.15 -12.93
CA ASN A 145 1.58 -0.27 -12.49
C ASN A 145 1.46 -1.78 -12.67
N TYR A 146 1.08 -2.49 -11.62
CA TYR A 146 0.95 -3.95 -11.63
C TYR A 146 -0.41 -4.41 -11.12
N GLY A 147 -0.73 -5.68 -11.34
CA GLY A 147 -1.95 -6.27 -10.81
C GLY A 147 -3.21 -5.58 -11.33
N ILE A 148 -3.17 -5.09 -12.57
CA ILE A 148 -4.30 -4.45 -13.24
C ILE A 148 -5.27 -5.57 -13.64
N ALA A 149 -6.35 -5.74 -12.88
CA ALA A 149 -7.36 -6.76 -13.14
C ALA A 149 -8.73 -6.10 -13.31
N ALA A 150 -9.53 -6.56 -14.26
CA ALA A 150 -10.90 -6.10 -14.41
C ALA A 150 -11.76 -6.57 -13.21
N PRO A 151 -12.86 -5.87 -12.85
CA PRO A 151 -13.66 -6.22 -11.68
C PRO A 151 -14.06 -7.70 -11.61
N LEU A 152 -14.62 -8.23 -12.71
CA LEU A 152 -15.05 -9.62 -12.83
C LEU A 152 -13.90 -10.62 -13.03
N ALA A 153 -12.68 -10.14 -13.30
CA ALA A 153 -11.47 -10.96 -13.44
C ALA A 153 -10.68 -11.07 -12.12
N GLY A 154 -11.31 -10.77 -10.98
CA GLY A 154 -10.66 -10.76 -9.66
C GLY A 154 -10.12 -9.39 -9.25
N GLY A 155 -10.47 -8.31 -9.97
CA GLY A 155 -10.09 -6.95 -9.59
C GLY A 155 -10.96 -6.35 -8.48
N GLY A 156 -12.13 -6.92 -8.21
CA GLY A 156 -13.08 -6.34 -7.25
C GLY A 156 -13.61 -4.98 -7.70
N VAL A 157 -13.99 -4.10 -6.77
CA VAL A 157 -14.51 -2.77 -7.12
C VAL A 157 -13.43 -1.71 -7.32
N GLY A 158 -12.20 -1.96 -6.89
CA GLY A 158 -11.08 -1.01 -7.06
C GLY A 158 -11.01 -0.43 -8.48
N PRO A 159 -10.97 -1.26 -9.55
CA PRO A 159 -10.86 -0.80 -10.94
C PRO A 159 -12.05 0.03 -11.45
N VAL A 160 -13.14 0.16 -10.71
CA VAL A 160 -14.24 1.09 -11.03
C VAL A 160 -13.74 2.53 -10.96
N LEU A 161 -12.84 2.82 -10.02
CA LEU A 161 -12.14 4.09 -9.94
C LEU A 161 -10.85 4.01 -10.78
N PRO A 162 -10.61 4.93 -11.73
CA PRO A 162 -9.39 4.92 -12.53
C PRO A 162 -8.11 4.97 -11.68
N GLY A 163 -7.09 4.25 -12.12
CA GLY A 163 -5.78 4.24 -11.47
C GLY A 163 -5.71 3.44 -10.18
N ARG A 164 -6.75 2.68 -9.82
CA ARG A 164 -6.73 1.77 -8.68
C ARG A 164 -6.27 0.38 -9.11
N PHE A 165 -4.97 0.14 -8.98
CA PHE A 165 -4.34 -1.12 -9.39
C PHE A 165 -3.93 -1.96 -8.17
N GLY A 166 -3.09 -2.97 -8.39
CA GLY A 166 -2.69 -3.90 -7.33
C GLY A 166 -3.86 -4.73 -6.81
N THR A 167 -4.82 -5.09 -7.66
CA THR A 167 -6.03 -5.85 -7.30
C THR A 167 -5.98 -7.32 -7.75
N GLY A 168 -5.22 -7.60 -8.81
CA GLY A 168 -4.99 -8.94 -9.32
C GLY A 168 -4.14 -9.81 -8.39
N ASP A 169 -4.10 -11.11 -8.68
CA ASP A 169 -3.34 -12.10 -7.90
C ASP A 169 -1.87 -11.68 -7.64
N ILE A 170 -1.42 -11.79 -6.39
CA ILE A 170 -0.08 -11.36 -5.94
C ILE A 170 1.04 -12.21 -6.56
N THR A 171 0.82 -13.50 -6.79
CA THR A 171 1.83 -14.37 -7.43
C THR A 171 2.04 -13.95 -8.88
N LYS A 172 0.97 -13.62 -9.61
CA LYS A 172 1.07 -13.07 -10.97
C LYS A 172 1.70 -11.68 -10.96
N SER A 173 1.31 -10.83 -10.01
CA SER A 173 1.89 -9.50 -9.83
C SER A 173 3.40 -9.55 -9.58
N ALA A 174 3.88 -10.49 -8.76
CA ALA A 174 5.30 -10.71 -8.54
C ALA A 174 6.05 -11.14 -9.81
N ALA A 175 5.43 -11.94 -10.67
CA ALA A 175 6.02 -12.28 -11.96
C ALA A 175 6.10 -11.06 -12.91
N GLN A 176 5.08 -10.18 -12.90
CA GLN A 176 5.11 -8.93 -13.65
C GLN A 176 6.26 -8.02 -13.17
N ILE A 177 6.41 -7.88 -11.85
CA ILE A 177 7.54 -7.15 -11.23
C ILE A 177 8.87 -7.78 -11.64
N GLY A 178 8.98 -9.11 -11.68
CA GLY A 178 10.20 -9.78 -12.12
C GLY A 178 10.61 -9.43 -13.56
N GLY A 179 9.65 -9.41 -14.49
CA GLY A 179 9.91 -8.96 -15.86
C GLY A 179 10.34 -7.49 -15.94
N PHE A 180 9.78 -6.63 -15.08
CA PHE A 180 10.18 -5.23 -15.00
C PHE A 180 11.58 -5.04 -14.40
N VAL A 181 11.92 -5.77 -13.34
CA VAL A 181 13.26 -5.79 -12.75
C VAL A 181 14.30 -6.22 -13.80
N ASP A 182 14.01 -7.25 -14.58
CA ASP A 182 14.91 -7.68 -15.66
C ASP A 182 15.08 -6.61 -16.74
N LYS A 183 14.01 -5.89 -17.10
CA LYS A 183 14.08 -4.75 -18.01
C LYS A 183 14.92 -3.60 -17.45
N VAL A 184 14.76 -3.27 -16.17
CA VAL A 184 15.54 -2.22 -15.49
C VAL A 184 17.03 -2.58 -15.47
N ARG A 185 17.37 -3.81 -15.07
CA ARG A 185 18.75 -4.31 -15.06
C ARG A 185 19.38 -4.26 -16.45
N ALA A 186 18.64 -4.68 -17.49
CA ALA A 186 19.12 -4.63 -18.86
C ALA A 186 19.38 -3.19 -19.37
N ALA A 187 18.50 -2.24 -19.05
CA ALA A 187 18.64 -0.85 -19.50
C ALA A 187 19.78 -0.10 -18.78
N THR A 188 19.99 -0.42 -17.50
CA THR A 188 20.97 0.24 -16.65
C THR A 188 22.34 -0.43 -16.67
N GLY A 189 22.41 -1.72 -17.03
CA GLY A 189 23.60 -2.55 -16.92
C GLY A 189 23.87 -3.07 -15.50
N SER A 190 22.98 -2.84 -14.54
CA SER A 190 23.17 -3.24 -13.15
C SER A 190 22.89 -4.72 -12.91
N GLU A 191 23.73 -5.37 -12.12
CA GLU A 191 23.53 -6.78 -11.72
C GLU A 191 22.37 -6.96 -10.74
N LYS A 192 22.08 -5.96 -9.92
CA LYS A 192 20.97 -5.97 -8.96
C LYS A 192 20.19 -4.65 -9.01
N VAL A 193 19.03 -4.66 -8.38
CA VAL A 193 18.23 -3.47 -8.09
C VAL A 193 18.01 -3.35 -6.58
N ASN A 194 17.73 -2.14 -6.12
CA ASN A 194 17.11 -1.90 -4.83
C ASN A 194 15.58 -1.83 -5.01
N MET A 195 14.81 -2.22 -4.00
CA MET A 195 13.35 -2.20 -4.04
C MET A 195 12.77 -1.43 -2.86
N VAL A 196 11.73 -0.64 -3.11
CA VAL A 196 10.90 -0.03 -2.08
C VAL A 196 9.45 -0.44 -2.33
N GLY A 197 8.85 -1.14 -1.37
CA GLY A 197 7.47 -1.63 -1.44
C GLY A 197 6.60 -1.03 -0.35
N HIS A 198 5.50 -0.37 -0.73
CA HIS A 198 4.51 0.12 0.22
C HIS A 198 3.36 -0.88 0.36
N SER A 199 2.90 -1.14 1.58
CA SER A 199 1.74 -1.99 1.84
C SER A 199 1.87 -3.35 1.12
N GLN A 200 0.91 -3.71 0.28
CA GLN A 200 0.95 -4.88 -0.61
C GLN A 200 2.24 -4.99 -1.45
N GLY A 201 2.80 -3.87 -1.90
CA GLY A 201 4.01 -3.85 -2.70
C GLY A 201 5.21 -4.50 -2.00
N GLY A 202 5.25 -4.47 -0.66
CA GLY A 202 6.25 -5.19 0.12
C GLY A 202 6.10 -6.71 0.02
N VAL A 203 4.88 -7.25 0.12
CA VAL A 203 4.67 -8.70 -0.01
C VAL A 203 4.78 -9.18 -1.47
N VAL A 204 4.44 -8.34 -2.45
CA VAL A 204 4.71 -8.60 -3.87
C VAL A 204 6.21 -8.70 -4.12
N ALA A 205 7.01 -7.77 -3.57
CA ALA A 205 8.47 -7.81 -3.69
C ALA A 205 9.06 -9.06 -3.01
N ARG A 206 8.57 -9.43 -1.82
CA ARG A 206 9.00 -10.67 -1.14
C ARG A 206 8.64 -11.92 -1.93
N GLN A 207 7.45 -11.99 -2.52
CA GLN A 207 7.04 -13.09 -3.39
C GLN A 207 8.00 -13.21 -4.59
N PHE A 208 8.33 -12.07 -5.23
CA PHE A 208 9.29 -12.02 -6.34
C PHE A 208 10.68 -12.54 -5.92
N ILE A 209 11.21 -12.02 -4.81
CA ILE A 209 12.51 -12.42 -4.27
C ILE A 209 12.55 -13.92 -3.99
N ARG A 210 11.52 -14.45 -3.33
CA ARG A 210 11.50 -15.82 -2.85
C ARG A 210 11.21 -16.85 -3.95
N TYR A 211 10.28 -16.56 -4.86
CA TYR A 211 9.71 -17.56 -5.76
C TYR A 211 9.85 -17.25 -7.25
N ASN A 212 10.38 -16.09 -7.62
CA ASN A 212 10.57 -15.68 -9.01
C ASN A 212 12.03 -15.35 -9.33
N ASN A 213 12.98 -16.07 -8.70
CA ASN A 213 14.43 -15.91 -8.88
C ASN A 213 14.92 -14.47 -8.59
N GLY A 214 14.25 -13.75 -7.69
CA GLY A 214 14.61 -12.37 -7.36
C GLY A 214 15.75 -12.26 -6.34
N ALA A 215 16.04 -13.30 -5.55
CA ALA A 215 17.08 -13.26 -4.52
C ALA A 215 18.49 -12.92 -5.03
N SER A 216 18.82 -13.26 -6.27
CA SER A 216 20.09 -12.88 -6.92
C SER A 216 20.04 -11.53 -7.65
N LYS A 217 18.86 -10.91 -7.75
CA LYS A 217 18.59 -9.70 -8.53
C LYS A 217 18.28 -8.48 -7.67
N VAL A 218 18.11 -8.67 -6.36
CA VAL A 218 17.77 -7.60 -5.41
C VAL A 218 18.90 -7.48 -4.40
N ASP A 219 19.30 -6.24 -4.11
CA ASP A 219 20.30 -5.96 -3.08
C ASP A 219 19.64 -5.54 -1.76
N HIS A 220 18.80 -4.50 -1.79
CA HIS A 220 17.98 -4.07 -0.66
C HIS A 220 16.48 -4.18 -0.96
N LEU A 221 15.70 -4.59 0.04
CA LEU A 221 14.25 -4.38 0.09
C LEU A 221 13.91 -3.51 1.31
N VAL A 222 13.39 -2.32 1.05
CA VAL A 222 12.75 -1.48 2.07
C VAL A 222 11.24 -1.64 1.94
N THR A 223 10.54 -1.96 3.03
CA THR A 223 9.08 -2.01 3.04
C THR A 223 8.50 -0.94 3.95
N LEU A 224 7.42 -0.31 3.52
CA LEU A 224 6.65 0.67 4.30
C LEU A 224 5.28 0.06 4.62
N GLY A 225 5.02 -0.31 5.87
CA GLY A 225 3.70 -0.78 6.32
C GLY A 225 3.23 -2.08 5.66
N ALA A 226 4.15 -2.91 5.17
CA ALA A 226 3.80 -4.09 4.39
C ALA A 226 3.03 -5.13 5.21
N THR A 227 2.10 -5.83 4.57
CA THR A 227 1.26 -6.89 5.16
C THR A 227 2.01 -8.22 5.30
N ASN A 228 3.24 -8.17 5.82
CA ASN A 228 4.19 -9.29 5.84
C ASN A 228 3.69 -10.53 6.57
N ASN A 229 2.86 -10.34 7.59
CA ASN A 229 2.20 -11.41 8.33
C ASN A 229 0.67 -11.39 8.13
N GLY A 230 0.22 -10.72 7.06
CA GLY A 230 -1.19 -10.48 6.75
C GLY A 230 -1.78 -9.29 7.50
N THR A 231 -3.04 -9.00 7.21
CA THR A 231 -3.88 -7.97 7.83
C THR A 231 -5.30 -8.52 8.06
N THR A 232 -6.18 -7.77 8.72
CA THR A 232 -7.59 -8.13 8.85
C THR A 232 -8.42 -7.56 7.70
N LEU A 233 -9.61 -8.16 7.46
CA LEU A 233 -10.60 -7.59 6.53
C LEU A 233 -11.04 -6.18 6.97
N ILE A 234 -11.03 -5.91 8.28
CA ILE A 234 -11.32 -4.58 8.83
C ILE A 234 -10.22 -3.60 8.44
N GLY A 235 -8.95 -3.98 8.53
CA GLY A 235 -7.82 -3.16 8.07
C GLY A 235 -7.89 -2.84 6.59
N ILE A 236 -8.21 -3.83 5.74
CA ILE A 236 -8.44 -3.59 4.31
C ILE A 236 -9.67 -2.68 4.09
N GLY A 237 -10.73 -2.86 4.89
CA GLY A 237 -11.88 -1.96 4.88
C GLY A 237 -11.54 -0.53 5.34
N ALA A 238 -10.61 -0.37 6.28
CA ALA A 238 -10.13 0.93 6.76
C ALA A 238 -9.40 1.68 5.63
N LEU A 239 -8.56 0.99 4.86
CA LEU A 239 -7.97 1.56 3.64
C LEU A 239 -9.06 2.10 2.69
N GLY A 240 -10.14 1.34 2.50
CA GLY A 240 -11.30 1.80 1.73
C GLY A 240 -12.01 3.00 2.33
N ARG A 241 -12.16 3.08 3.66
CA ARG A 241 -12.76 4.23 4.34
C ARG A 241 -11.89 5.49 4.24
N THR A 242 -10.57 5.37 4.35
CA THR A 242 -9.63 6.50 4.17
C THR A 242 -9.80 7.11 2.78
N ILE A 243 -10.00 6.26 1.75
CA ILE A 243 -10.32 6.71 0.39
C ILE A 243 -11.75 7.27 0.29
N ASN A 244 -12.75 6.65 0.95
CA ASN A 244 -14.15 7.07 0.87
C ASN A 244 -14.46 8.40 1.59
N ASN A 245 -13.70 8.74 2.64
CA ASN A 245 -13.83 10.01 3.36
C ASN A 245 -13.55 11.24 2.47
N LEU A 246 -13.07 11.03 1.24
CA LEU A 246 -12.93 12.03 0.17
C LEU A 246 -14.18 12.17 -0.72
N GLY A 247 -15.29 11.49 -0.38
CA GLY A 247 -16.56 11.56 -1.11
C GLY A 247 -16.70 10.54 -2.26
N ILE A 248 -15.91 9.47 -2.25
CA ILE A 248 -15.95 8.40 -3.28
C ILE A 248 -16.61 7.17 -2.64
N ASP A 249 -17.79 6.75 -3.13
CA ASP A 249 -18.54 5.63 -2.54
C ASP A 249 -18.14 4.28 -3.16
N VAL A 250 -17.51 3.40 -2.37
CA VAL A 250 -16.92 2.12 -2.83
C VAL A 250 -17.48 0.89 -2.07
N LEU A 251 -18.70 0.92 -1.52
CA LEU A 251 -19.19 -0.14 -0.60
C LEU A 251 -20.21 -1.17 -1.18
N GLY A 252 -19.85 -2.45 -1.04
CA GLY A 252 -20.63 -3.70 -1.21
C GLY A 252 -20.01 -4.85 -0.37
N PRO A 253 -20.32 -6.15 -0.55
CA PRO A 253 -19.82 -7.23 0.33
C PRO A 253 -18.28 -7.35 0.28
N VAL A 254 -17.62 -7.12 1.42
CA VAL A 254 -16.16 -6.86 1.57
C VAL A 254 -15.24 -7.81 0.79
N ALA A 255 -15.54 -9.11 0.69
CA ALA A 255 -14.69 -10.07 -0.02
C ALA A 255 -14.74 -9.93 -1.56
N LEU A 256 -15.85 -9.45 -2.13
CA LEU A 256 -15.98 -9.17 -3.57
C LEU A 256 -15.47 -7.76 -3.93
N LEU A 257 -15.25 -6.90 -2.94
CA LEU A 257 -14.75 -5.54 -3.16
C LEU A 257 -13.24 -5.46 -3.36
N VAL A 258 -12.49 -6.22 -2.58
CA VAL A 258 -11.04 -5.98 -2.36
C VAL A 258 -10.13 -6.55 -3.44
N GLY A 259 -10.68 -7.35 -4.36
CA GLY A 259 -9.91 -8.07 -5.38
C GLY A 259 -9.17 -9.30 -4.82
N SER A 260 -8.57 -10.08 -5.71
CA SER A 260 -7.84 -11.30 -5.37
C SER A 260 -6.68 -11.01 -4.41
N SER A 261 -5.97 -9.89 -4.61
CA SER A 261 -4.88 -9.51 -3.73
C SER A 261 -5.32 -9.13 -2.33
N GLY A 262 -6.48 -8.48 -2.16
CA GLY A 262 -7.05 -8.18 -0.85
C GLY A 262 -7.28 -9.45 -0.03
N ILE A 263 -7.84 -10.49 -0.66
CA ILE A 263 -8.03 -11.81 -0.02
C ILE A 263 -6.68 -12.45 0.35
N GLN A 264 -5.69 -12.36 -0.55
CA GLN A 264 -4.36 -12.91 -0.31
C GLN A 264 -3.61 -12.22 0.84
N GLN A 265 -3.94 -10.96 1.16
CA GLN A 265 -3.32 -10.24 2.27
C GLN A 265 -3.96 -10.50 3.63
N VAL A 266 -5.10 -11.18 3.69
CA VAL A 266 -5.74 -11.47 4.98
C VAL A 266 -4.84 -12.41 5.80
N TYR A 267 -4.83 -12.20 7.12
CA TYR A 267 -4.19 -13.06 8.10
C TYR A 267 -4.58 -14.53 7.86
N ASP A 268 -3.63 -15.44 8.02
CA ASP A 268 -3.81 -16.88 7.77
C ASP A 268 -4.25 -17.26 6.35
N SER A 269 -4.19 -16.36 5.37
CA SER A 269 -4.40 -16.75 3.97
C SER A 269 -3.35 -17.78 3.54
N GLU A 270 -3.72 -18.65 2.61
CA GLU A 270 -2.79 -19.62 2.03
C GLU A 270 -1.57 -18.93 1.39
N PHE A 271 -1.77 -17.72 0.85
CA PHE A 271 -0.68 -16.92 0.32
C PHE A 271 0.31 -16.51 1.42
N ILE A 272 -0.14 -15.91 2.52
CA ILE A 272 0.75 -15.47 3.62
C ILE A 272 1.45 -16.66 4.26
N LYS A 273 0.72 -17.76 4.51
CA LYS A 273 1.31 -19.01 5.01
C LYS A 273 2.40 -19.54 4.07
N HIS A 274 2.15 -19.54 2.76
CA HIS A 274 3.13 -19.97 1.77
C HIS A 274 4.33 -19.01 1.67
N LEU A 275 4.10 -17.70 1.73
CA LEU A 275 5.15 -16.67 1.69
C LEU A 275 6.07 -16.75 2.91
N ASN A 276 5.52 -17.12 4.07
CA ASN A 276 6.26 -17.22 5.34
C ASN A 276 6.66 -18.65 5.70
N ALA A 277 6.38 -19.63 4.83
CA ALA A 277 6.60 -21.06 5.10
C ALA A 277 8.06 -21.35 5.51
N GLY A 278 8.23 -22.20 6.51
CA GLY A 278 9.54 -22.57 7.05
C GLY A 278 10.27 -21.43 7.78
N GLY A 279 9.56 -20.36 8.17
CA GLY A 279 10.15 -19.20 8.87
C GLY A 279 11.12 -18.37 8.02
N LYS A 280 11.13 -18.57 6.69
CA LYS A 280 12.06 -17.91 5.77
C LYS A 280 11.51 -16.55 5.34
N TYR A 281 11.65 -15.54 6.20
CA TYR A 281 11.23 -14.16 5.89
C TYR A 281 12.23 -13.44 4.99
N ALA A 282 13.53 -13.53 5.33
CA ALA A 282 14.64 -13.02 4.55
C ALA A 282 15.27 -14.13 3.71
N ILE A 283 15.53 -13.86 2.43
CA ILE A 283 16.02 -14.84 1.44
C ILE A 283 17.35 -14.37 0.87
N GLY A 284 18.32 -15.30 0.80
CA GLY A 284 19.65 -15.02 0.25
C GLY A 284 20.39 -13.95 1.04
N ASP A 285 21.14 -13.11 0.32
CA ASP A 285 21.93 -12.03 0.88
C ASP A 285 21.25 -10.66 0.82
N VAL A 286 19.96 -10.63 0.46
CA VAL A 286 19.15 -9.41 0.41
C VAL A 286 19.11 -8.76 1.80
N GLN A 287 19.29 -7.45 1.85
CA GLN A 287 19.15 -6.64 3.06
C GLN A 287 17.71 -6.13 3.18
N TYR A 288 17.10 -6.32 4.35
CA TYR A 288 15.69 -5.98 4.59
C TYR A 288 15.58 -4.85 5.62
N THR A 289 14.93 -3.75 5.24
CA THR A 289 14.51 -2.71 6.18
C THR A 289 12.99 -2.66 6.22
N ILE A 290 12.41 -3.01 7.36
CA ILE A 290 10.96 -3.12 7.53
C ILE A 290 10.50 -1.96 8.39
N LEU A 291 9.85 -0.97 7.77
CA LEU A 291 9.31 0.21 8.43
C LEU A 291 7.83 0.02 8.72
N GLY A 292 7.43 0.21 9.97
CA GLY A 292 6.04 0.23 10.42
C GLY A 292 5.73 1.51 11.20
N THR A 293 4.46 1.88 11.29
CA THR A 293 4.02 3.04 12.08
C THR A 293 3.01 2.62 13.15
N ARG A 294 3.08 3.22 14.35
CA ARG A 294 2.14 2.93 15.45
C ARG A 294 0.70 3.36 15.12
N TYR A 295 0.55 4.24 14.12
CA TYR A 295 -0.72 4.78 13.66
C TYR A 295 -1.30 4.01 12.48
N ASP A 296 -0.75 2.84 12.14
CA ASP A 296 -1.22 2.02 11.02
C ASP A 296 -2.59 1.41 11.34
N GLU A 297 -3.59 1.82 10.57
CA GLU A 297 -4.98 1.38 10.64
C GLU A 297 -5.29 0.22 9.68
N VAL A 298 -4.36 -0.11 8.79
CA VAL A 298 -4.53 -1.12 7.74
C VAL A 298 -3.80 -2.38 8.12
N THR A 299 -2.48 -2.37 8.24
CA THR A 299 -1.70 -3.52 8.74
C THR A 299 -1.92 -3.61 10.23
N THR A 300 -2.87 -4.45 10.67
CA THR A 300 -3.38 -4.45 12.04
C THR A 300 -3.26 -5.82 12.70
N PRO A 301 -2.62 -5.92 13.89
CA PRO A 301 -1.91 -4.84 14.60
C PRO A 301 -0.67 -4.36 13.82
N PHE A 302 -0.22 -3.11 14.03
CA PHE A 302 0.85 -2.51 13.20
C PHE A 302 2.16 -3.31 13.20
N ASP A 303 2.46 -3.97 14.32
CA ASP A 303 3.65 -4.79 14.48
C ASP A 303 3.61 -6.09 13.66
N SER A 304 2.44 -6.47 13.11
CA SER A 304 2.30 -7.53 12.11
C SER A 304 3.04 -7.21 10.79
N THR A 305 3.47 -5.96 10.58
CA THR A 305 4.38 -5.64 9.46
C THR A 305 5.78 -6.23 9.67
N PHE A 306 6.22 -6.40 10.91
CA PHE A 306 7.61 -6.74 11.20
C PHE A 306 7.94 -8.20 10.95
N PHE A 307 9.16 -8.45 10.51
CA PHE A 307 9.69 -9.81 10.53
C PHE A 307 9.96 -10.26 11.97
N PRO A 308 9.96 -11.57 12.25
CA PRO A 308 10.33 -12.07 13.57
C PRO A 308 11.68 -11.52 14.04
N ARG A 309 11.78 -11.22 15.34
CA ARG A 309 13.02 -10.71 15.94
C ARG A 309 14.16 -11.72 15.72
N GLY A 310 15.33 -11.23 15.30
CA GLY A 310 16.49 -12.07 15.01
C GLY A 310 16.51 -12.64 13.58
N THR A 311 15.55 -12.28 12.72
CA THR A 311 15.65 -12.59 11.28
C THR A 311 16.95 -12.00 10.71
N LYS A 312 17.72 -12.82 9.99
CA LYS A 312 18.99 -12.45 9.38
C LYS A 312 18.81 -11.27 8.40
N ASN A 313 19.83 -10.41 8.27
CA ASN A 313 19.88 -9.28 7.33
C ASN A 313 18.67 -8.35 7.44
N THR A 314 18.05 -8.24 8.62
CA THR A 314 16.79 -7.52 8.79
C THR A 314 16.90 -6.44 9.86
N ARG A 315 16.38 -5.25 9.54
CA ARG A 315 16.19 -4.14 10.46
C ARG A 315 14.71 -3.76 10.50
N ASN A 316 14.05 -4.09 11.61
CA ASN A 316 12.70 -3.60 11.89
C ASN A 316 12.78 -2.19 12.52
N ILE A 317 12.01 -1.25 12.01
CA ILE A 317 11.99 0.15 12.47
C ILE A 317 10.53 0.56 12.69
N VAL A 318 10.23 1.08 13.88
CA VAL A 318 8.99 1.83 14.11
C VAL A 318 9.27 3.29 13.77
N LEU A 319 8.47 3.88 12.89
CA LEU A 319 8.67 5.23 12.37
C LEU A 319 8.84 6.26 13.49
N GLN A 320 8.02 6.17 14.54
CA GLN A 320 8.03 7.08 15.69
C GLN A 320 9.27 6.92 16.58
N ASN A 321 9.97 5.78 16.55
CA ASN A 321 11.13 5.58 17.43
C ASN A 321 12.24 6.59 17.09
N GLY A 322 12.48 7.56 17.97
CA GLY A 322 13.43 8.66 17.76
C GLY A 322 12.85 9.83 16.95
N CYS A 323 11.54 9.88 16.73
CA CYS A 323 10.81 11.03 16.19
C CYS A 323 9.30 10.92 16.45
N GLU A 324 8.87 11.21 17.67
CA GLU A 324 7.45 11.16 18.06
C GLU A 324 6.58 12.22 17.36
N GLN A 325 7.20 13.19 16.68
CA GLN A 325 6.50 14.23 15.92
C GLN A 325 5.98 13.74 14.57
N ASP A 326 6.46 12.60 14.08
CA ASP A 326 5.96 11.98 12.86
C ASP A 326 4.71 11.12 13.18
N ALA A 327 3.55 11.64 12.81
CA ALA A 327 2.25 11.00 13.02
C ALA A 327 1.71 10.31 11.76
N SER A 328 2.57 9.98 10.79
CA SER A 328 2.15 9.26 9.59
C SER A 328 1.47 7.94 9.93
N ASP A 329 0.34 7.70 9.29
CA ASP A 329 -0.39 6.44 9.23
C ASP A 329 0.07 5.57 8.05
N HIS A 330 -0.74 4.57 7.70
CA HIS A 330 -0.44 3.63 6.64
C HIS A 330 -0.07 4.33 5.32
N VAL A 331 -0.95 5.20 4.81
CA VAL A 331 -0.80 5.81 3.47
C VAL A 331 0.12 7.03 3.49
N SER A 332 0.03 7.84 4.55
CA SER A 332 0.85 9.06 4.69
C SER A 332 2.31 8.76 5.01
N MET A 333 2.66 7.55 5.45
CA MET A 333 4.07 7.14 5.61
C MET A 333 4.86 7.17 4.29
N SER A 334 4.22 6.91 3.15
CA SER A 334 4.86 7.06 1.82
C SER A 334 5.17 8.52 1.46
N TYR A 335 4.65 9.46 2.25
CA TYR A 335 4.85 10.90 2.16
C TYR A 335 5.57 11.49 3.39
N SER A 336 6.16 10.65 4.24
CA SER A 336 6.93 11.13 5.40
C SER A 336 8.37 11.48 4.99
N PRO A 337 8.87 12.70 5.29
CA PRO A 337 10.28 13.04 5.13
C PRO A 337 11.22 12.14 5.93
N ARG A 338 10.75 11.65 7.08
CA ARG A 338 11.50 10.68 7.89
C ARG A 338 11.56 9.32 7.20
N ALA A 339 10.46 8.80 6.68
CA ALA A 339 10.45 7.56 5.91
C ALA A 339 11.37 7.64 4.69
N VAL A 340 11.34 8.76 3.95
CA VAL A 340 12.29 9.05 2.86
C VAL A 340 13.74 8.96 3.34
N SER A 341 14.07 9.58 4.48
CA SER A 341 15.44 9.53 5.02
C SER A 341 15.86 8.13 5.48
N ILE A 342 14.93 7.32 5.97
CA ILE A 342 15.16 5.91 6.34
C ILE A 342 15.42 5.08 5.09
N ILE A 343 14.65 5.30 4.01
CA ILE A 343 14.92 4.65 2.72
C ILE A 343 16.33 5.02 2.25
N LYS A 344 16.67 6.31 2.22
CA LYS A 344 18.02 6.76 1.81
C LYS A 344 19.11 6.14 2.70
N ASN A 345 18.92 6.05 4.02
CA ASN A 345 19.85 5.39 4.95
C ASN A 345 19.97 3.88 4.73
N ALA A 346 18.88 3.22 4.35
CA ALA A 346 18.90 1.79 4.06
C ALA A 346 19.68 1.49 2.76
N LEU A 347 19.62 2.39 1.77
CA LEU A 347 20.33 2.25 0.50
C LEU A 347 21.76 2.79 0.52
N ASP A 348 22.05 3.73 1.43
CA ASP A 348 23.37 4.31 1.67
C ASP A 348 23.48 4.67 3.16
N PRO A 349 24.20 3.86 3.97
CA PRO A 349 24.34 4.08 5.41
C PRO A 349 24.93 5.43 5.81
N SER A 350 25.58 6.16 4.90
CA SER A 350 26.07 7.52 5.15
C SER A 350 24.97 8.58 5.19
N SER A 351 23.79 8.27 4.62
CA SER A 351 22.62 9.16 4.65
C SER A 351 22.05 9.27 6.07
N LYS A 352 21.88 10.50 6.55
CA LYS A 352 21.35 10.77 7.89
C LYS A 352 19.83 10.55 7.94
N ILE A 353 19.36 9.86 8.99
CA ILE A 353 17.94 9.78 9.32
C ILE A 353 17.51 11.09 9.96
N VAL A 354 16.46 11.72 9.46
CA VAL A 354 15.94 12.99 9.97
C VAL A 354 14.69 12.78 10.83
N CYS A 355 14.42 13.70 11.75
CA CYS A 355 13.12 13.81 12.41
C CYS A 355 12.40 15.04 11.86
N ALA A 356 11.19 14.85 11.35
CA ALA A 356 10.32 15.89 10.83
C ALA A 356 8.87 15.53 11.15
N PRO A 357 8.01 16.53 11.45
CA PRO A 357 6.59 16.27 11.61
C PRO A 357 5.96 15.86 10.28
N ASN A 358 4.98 14.97 10.34
CA ASN A 358 4.12 14.60 9.23
C ASN A 358 2.73 14.24 9.77
N ALA A 359 1.67 14.74 9.15
CA ALA A 359 0.32 14.63 9.71
C ALA A 359 -0.37 13.32 9.30
N TRP A 360 -1.17 12.78 10.22
CA TRP A 360 -2.09 11.66 9.97
C TRP A 360 -3.04 11.98 8.81
N ALA A 361 -3.27 11.00 7.92
CA ALA A 361 -4.14 10.97 6.74
C ALA A 361 -3.92 12.05 5.67
N ILE A 362 -3.20 13.13 5.98
CA ILE A 362 -3.01 14.27 5.10
C ILE A 362 -1.66 14.16 4.42
N GLY A 363 -0.59 13.77 5.12
CA GLY A 363 0.78 13.99 4.65
C GLY A 363 1.16 15.44 4.86
#